data_AF-W2SMR1-F1
#
_entry.id   AF-W2SMR1-F1
#
_cell.length_a   1.000
_cell.length_b   1.000
_cell.length_c   1.000
_cell.angle_alpha   90.00
_cell.angle_beta   90.00
_cell.angle_gamma   90.00
#
_symmetry.space_group_name_H-M   'P 1'
#
loop_
_entity.id
_entity.type
_entity.pdbx_description
1 polymer ?
#
loop_
_entity_poly.entity_id
_entity_poly.type
_entity_poly.pdbx_seq_one_letter_code
_entity_poly.pdbx_strand_id
1 'polypeptide(L)'
;MIPFFYSSPTLPLLLLNLDTFQFDPDRYLNGEKIDQQVVAFGIGKRACLGEALARAELYLIIGNFLLRYGLSADPCHMPSMSEKSQLGIVRKTTPYHIVFSHIQ
;
A
#
# COMPACT_ATOMS: atom_id res chain seq x y z
N MET A 1 11.39 -17.35 13.62
CA MET A 1 11.71 -15.95 13.99
C MET A 1 11.20 -15.05 12.87
N ILE A 2 9.87 -14.89 12.80
CA ILE A 2 9.21 -14.09 11.76
C ILE A 2 9.11 -12.68 12.33
N PRO A 3 9.66 -11.64 11.69
CA PRO A 3 9.39 -10.30 12.13
C PRO A 3 7.95 -9.99 11.73
N PHE A 4 7.06 -10.05 12.71
CA PHE A 4 5.76 -9.38 12.68
C PHE A 4 6.01 -7.88 12.60
N PHE A 5 6.38 -7.38 11.42
CA PHE A 5 6.67 -5.95 11.21
C PHE A 5 5.46 -5.04 11.47
N TYR A 6 4.25 -5.60 11.60
CA TYR A 6 3.03 -4.86 11.91
C TYR A 6 2.47 -5.08 13.33
N SER A 7 3.08 -5.92 14.16
CA SER A 7 2.58 -6.17 15.53
C SER A 7 3.68 -6.19 16.59
N SER A 8 4.70 -5.33 16.44
CA SER A 8 5.63 -5.05 17.54
C SER A 8 5.09 -3.89 18.39
N PRO A 9 4.69 -4.12 19.66
CA PRO A 9 4.19 -3.07 20.56
C PRO A 9 5.29 -2.15 21.10
N THR A 10 6.51 -2.21 20.55
CA THR A 10 7.70 -1.51 21.06
C THR A 10 8.32 -0.51 20.07
N LEU A 11 7.56 0.02 19.09
CA LEU A 11 8.01 1.21 18.37
C LEU A 11 7.72 2.46 19.22
N PRO A 12 8.76 3.23 19.62
CA PRO A 12 8.68 4.23 20.68
C PRO A 12 7.91 5.46 20.20
N LEU A 13 6.91 5.89 21.00
CA LEU A 13 6.38 7.24 21.30
C LEU A 13 6.52 8.45 20.33
N LEU A 14 7.03 8.32 19.11
CA LEU A 14 7.23 9.38 18.12
C LEU A 14 6.16 9.39 17.02
N LEU A 15 5.24 8.42 17.01
CA LEU A 15 4.10 8.34 16.06
C LEU A 15 2.75 8.65 16.72
N LEU A 16 2.71 9.35 17.86
CA LEU A 16 1.45 9.68 18.55
C LEU A 16 0.56 10.69 17.82
N ASN A 17 0.99 11.24 16.67
CA ASN A 17 0.23 12.23 15.88
C ASN A 17 -0.03 11.80 14.43
N LEU A 18 0.25 10.55 14.05
CA LEU A 18 -0.05 10.06 12.71
C LEU A 18 -1.14 9.01 12.81
N ASP A 19 -2.29 9.27 12.22
CA ASP A 19 -3.33 8.29 11.98
C ASP A 19 -2.79 7.19 11.03
N THR A 20 -2.00 6.27 11.58
CA THR A 20 -1.23 5.25 10.84
C THR A 20 -2.11 4.25 10.09
N PHE A 21 -3.40 4.17 10.45
CA PHE A 21 -4.38 3.30 9.81
C PHE A 21 -5.14 3.96 8.66
N GLN A 22 -4.96 5.26 8.45
CA GLN A 22 -5.60 6.00 7.36
C GLN A 22 -4.68 6.07 6.13
N PHE A 23 -5.27 5.98 4.95
CA PHE A 23 -4.58 6.20 3.69
C PHE A 23 -4.34 7.70 3.51
N ASP A 24 -3.09 8.13 3.61
CA ASP A 24 -2.66 9.51 3.44
C ASP A 24 -1.38 9.51 2.58
N PRO A 25 -1.45 10.01 1.33
CA PRO A 25 -0.32 10.09 0.42
C PRO A 25 0.64 11.25 0.76
N ASP A 26 0.19 12.30 1.46
CA ASP A 26 1.00 13.49 1.76
C ASP A 26 2.20 13.16 2.65
N ARG A 27 2.09 12.07 3.43
CA ARG A 27 3.20 11.47 4.17
C ARG A 27 4.41 11.16 3.30
N TYR A 28 4.29 11.00 1.99
CA TYR A 28 5.41 10.67 1.11
C TYR A 28 5.86 11.84 0.23
N LEU A 29 5.19 12.99 0.30
CA LEU A 29 5.45 14.14 -0.59
C LEU A 29 6.39 15.19 0.03
N ASN A 30 6.52 15.24 1.36
CA ASN A 30 7.19 16.33 2.08
C ASN A 30 8.72 16.20 2.24
N GLY A 31 9.38 15.30 1.51
CA GLY A 31 10.85 15.26 1.39
C GLY A 31 11.63 14.77 2.63
N GLU A 32 10.97 14.49 3.75
CA GLU A 32 11.58 13.69 4.81
C GLU A 32 11.80 12.27 4.29
N LYS A 33 12.95 11.65 4.60
CA LYS A 33 13.38 10.34 4.06
C LYS A 33 12.56 9.17 4.61
N ILE A 34 11.27 9.17 4.32
CA ILE A 34 10.28 8.19 4.78
C ILE A 34 10.40 6.90 3.97
N ASP A 35 11.11 6.92 2.84
CA ASP A 35 11.58 5.72 2.13
C ASP A 35 12.32 4.74 3.05
N GLN A 36 13.00 5.24 4.09
CA GLN A 36 13.71 4.43 5.08
C GLN A 36 12.78 3.82 6.15
N GLN A 37 11.52 4.26 6.23
CA GLN A 37 10.52 3.78 7.19
C GLN A 37 9.57 2.74 6.56
N VAL A 38 9.51 2.64 5.23
CA VAL A 38 8.69 1.64 4.53
C VAL A 38 9.45 0.33 4.38
N VAL A 39 9.07 -0.67 5.18
CA VAL A 39 9.69 -2.01 5.19
C VAL A 39 8.80 -3.10 4.57
N ALA A 40 8.01 -2.75 3.56
CA ALA A 40 7.07 -3.67 2.89
C ALA A 40 7.75 -4.90 2.25
N PHE A 41 9.03 -4.78 1.89
CA PHE A 41 9.85 -5.84 1.29
C PHE A 41 10.85 -6.46 2.29
N GLY A 42 10.70 -6.18 3.58
CA GLY A 42 11.64 -6.54 4.62
C GLY A 42 12.88 -5.65 4.64
N ILE A 43 13.84 -5.98 5.50
CA ILE A 43 15.09 -5.22 5.70
C ILE A 43 16.26 -6.17 5.95
N GLY A 44 17.46 -5.79 5.51
CA GLY A 44 18.71 -6.52 5.75
C GLY A 44 18.97 -7.67 4.76
N LYS A 45 19.77 -8.67 5.17
CA LYS A 45 20.29 -9.75 4.30
C LYS A 45 19.22 -10.65 3.66
N ARG A 46 17.99 -10.59 4.15
CA ARG A 46 16.84 -11.36 3.68
C ARG A 46 15.74 -10.46 3.10
N ALA A 47 16.05 -9.20 2.79
CA ALA A 47 15.14 -8.33 2.06
C ALA A 47 14.74 -8.97 0.71
N CYS A 48 13.54 -8.64 0.24
CA CYS A 48 12.99 -9.22 -0.97
C CYS A 48 13.91 -8.91 -2.16
N LEU A 49 14.47 -9.96 -2.77
CA LEU A 49 15.28 -9.84 -3.99
C LEU A 49 14.49 -9.22 -5.15
N GLY A 50 13.16 -9.34 -5.11
CA GLY A 50 12.24 -8.77 -6.10
C GLY A 50 11.81 -7.33 -5.81
N GLU A 51 12.34 -6.64 -4.80
CA GLU A 51 11.90 -5.27 -4.45
C GLU A 51 12.00 -4.30 -5.63
N ALA A 52 13.14 -4.26 -6.31
CA ALA A 52 13.35 -3.36 -7.45
C ALA A 52 12.35 -3.63 -8.59
N LEU A 53 12.09 -4.92 -8.87
CA LEU A 53 11.13 -5.34 -9.88
C LEU A 53 9.71 -4.94 -9.49
N ALA A 54 9.29 -5.27 -8.27
CA ALA A 54 7.95 -4.95 -7.79
C ALA A 54 7.68 -3.44 -7.76
N ARG A 55 8.66 -2.62 -7.34
CA ARG A 55 8.56 -1.16 -7.41
C ARG A 55 8.36 -0.70 -8.86
N ALA A 56 9.20 -1.16 -9.80
CA ALA A 56 9.08 -0.79 -11.20
C ALA A 56 7.71 -1.19 -11.79
N GLU A 57 7.22 -2.39 -11.50
CA GLU A 57 5.91 -2.86 -11.94
C GLU A 57 4.77 -2.00 -11.37
N LEU A 58 4.79 -1.69 -10.06
CA LEU A 58 3.79 -0.83 -9.44
C LEU A 58 3.75 0.55 -10.11
N TYR A 59 4.91 1.18 -10.34
CA TYR A 59 4.99 2.47 -11.02
C TYR A 59 4.44 2.40 -12.43
N LEU A 60 4.82 1.39 -13.20
CA LEU A 60 4.39 1.26 -14.60
C LEU A 60 2.90 0.95 -14.70
N ILE A 61 2.37 0.03 -13.89
CA ILE A 61 0.95 -0.36 -13.92
C ILE A 61 0.07 0.82 -13.50
N ILE A 62 0.36 1.45 -12.35
CA ILE A 62 -0.44 2.58 -11.85
C ILE A 62 -0.33 3.77 -12.80
N GLY A 63 0.89 4.10 -13.25
CA GLY A 63 1.11 5.19 -14.20
C GLY A 63 0.33 4.98 -15.51
N ASN A 64 0.36 3.78 -16.09
CA ASN A 64 -0.40 3.49 -17.31
C ASN A 64 -1.92 3.56 -17.09
N PHE A 65 -2.43 3.15 -15.93
CA PHE A 65 -3.85 3.31 -15.63
C PHE A 65 -4.24 4.79 -15.55
N LEU A 66 -3.51 5.60 -14.79
CA LEU A 66 -3.81 7.02 -14.61
C LEU A 66 -3.67 7.83 -15.90
N LEU A 67 -2.74 7.45 -16.78
CA LEU A 67 -2.51 8.17 -18.04
C LEU A 67 -3.55 7.85 -19.12
N ARG A 68 -4.12 6.64 -19.14
CA ARG A 68 -5.00 6.17 -20.23
C ARG A 68 -6.47 6.06 -19.84
N TYR A 69 -6.77 5.91 -18.55
CA TYR A 69 -8.11 5.59 -18.07
C TYR A 69 -8.56 6.51 -16.94
N GLY A 70 -9.83 6.87 -16.98
CA GLY A 70 -10.59 7.40 -15.86
C GLY A 70 -11.08 6.24 -15.02
N LEU A 71 -10.87 6.33 -13.72
CA LEU A 71 -11.26 5.32 -12.75
C LEU A 71 -12.47 5.83 -11.97
N SER A 72 -13.56 5.08 -11.96
CA SER A 72 -14.71 5.35 -11.09
C SER A 72 -15.15 4.10 -10.35
N ALA A 73 -15.65 4.28 -9.12
CA ALA A 73 -16.20 3.19 -8.34
C ALA A 73 -17.62 2.84 -8.84
N ASP A 74 -17.94 1.55 -8.85
CA ASP A 74 -19.32 1.10 -9.05
C ASP A 74 -20.15 1.47 -7.80
N PRO A 75 -21.23 2.27 -7.93
CA PRO A 75 -22.09 2.63 -6.80
C PRO A 75 -22.68 1.43 -6.06
N CYS A 76 -22.87 0.30 -6.76
CA CYS A 76 -23.43 -0.91 -6.17
C CYS A 76 -22.38 -1.79 -5.48
N HIS A 77 -21.09 -1.60 -5.78
CA HIS A 77 -19.98 -2.45 -5.30
C HIS A 77 -18.77 -1.61 -4.89
N MET A 78 -18.99 -0.73 -3.91
CA MET A 78 -17.97 0.22 -3.44
C MET A 78 -16.79 -0.51 -2.78
N PRO A 79 -15.53 -0.10 -3.07
CA PRO A 79 -14.37 -0.63 -2.37
C PRO A 79 -14.39 -0.23 -0.90
N SER A 80 -13.96 -1.15 -0.03
CA SER A 80 -13.80 -0.94 1.41
C SER A 80 -12.33 -1.07 1.79
N MET A 81 -11.90 -0.32 2.80
CA MET A 81 -10.56 -0.45 3.40
C MET A 81 -10.44 -1.64 4.37
N SER A 82 -11.52 -2.39 4.59
CA SER A 82 -11.52 -3.59 5.44
C SER A 82 -10.91 -4.80 4.74
N GLU A 83 -10.18 -5.62 5.49
CA GLU A 83 -9.61 -6.87 4.99
C GLU A 83 -10.59 -8.04 5.08
N LYS A 84 -10.59 -8.92 4.08
CA LYS A 84 -11.49 -10.10 4.00
C LYS A 84 -11.09 -11.21 4.98
N SER A 85 -9.81 -11.32 5.33
CA SER A 85 -9.33 -12.28 6.34
C SER A 85 -8.18 -11.69 7.15
N GLN A 86 -8.34 -11.65 8.47
CA GLN A 86 -7.29 -11.23 9.40
C GLN A 86 -6.23 -12.31 9.66
N LEU A 87 -6.47 -13.54 9.19
CA LEU A 87 -5.67 -14.75 9.49
C LEU A 87 -4.79 -15.24 8.32
N GLY A 88 -4.67 -14.46 7.23
CA GLY A 88 -3.89 -14.83 6.05
C GLY A 88 -2.43 -14.36 6.10
N ILE A 89 -1.54 -15.03 5.34
CA ILE A 89 -0.15 -14.58 5.14
C ILE A 89 -0.09 -13.22 4.40
N VAL A 90 -1.10 -12.94 3.59
CA VAL A 90 -1.26 -11.68 2.84
C VAL A 90 -2.60 -11.05 3.17
N ARG A 91 -2.62 -9.71 3.29
CA ARG A 91 -3.87 -8.96 3.37
C ARG A 91 -4.60 -9.04 2.04
N LYS A 92 -5.89 -9.39 2.10
CA LYS A 92 -6.76 -9.47 0.93
C LYS A 92 -7.90 -8.49 1.09
N THR A 93 -8.11 -7.67 0.07
CA THR A 93 -9.28 -6.79 -0.04
C THR A 93 -10.56 -7.60 -0.12
N THR A 94 -11.67 -7.00 0.31
CA THR A 94 -13.00 -7.47 -0.09
C THR A 94 -13.18 -7.29 -1.61
N PRO A 95 -13.97 -8.15 -2.29
CA PRO A 95 -14.27 -7.96 -3.70
C PRO A 95 -14.96 -6.61 -3.94
N TYR A 96 -14.54 -5.90 -4.98
CA TYR A 96 -15.12 -4.63 -5.40
C TYR A 96 -15.09 -4.53 -6.93
N HIS A 97 -15.88 -3.63 -7.50
CA HIS A 97 -15.85 -3.35 -8.94
C HIS A 97 -15.36 -1.92 -9.19
N ILE A 98 -14.55 -1.77 -10.25
CA ILE A 98 -14.05 -0.49 -10.75
C ILE A 98 -14.42 -0.39 -12.22
N VAL A 99 -14.93 0.76 -12.62
CA VAL A 99 -15.24 1.10 -14.00
C VAL A 99 -14.07 1.88 -14.58
N PHE A 100 -13.56 1.42 -15.72
CA PHE A 100 -12.49 2.06 -16.46
C PHE A 100 -13.08 2.72 -17.71
N SER A 101 -12.99 4.05 -17.80
CA SER A 101 -13.32 4.81 -19.01
C SER A 101 -12.03 5.23 -19.72
N HIS A 102 -11.90 5.02 -21.02
CA HIS A 102 -10.71 5.45 -21.75
C HIS A 102 -10.74 6.98 -21.95
N ILE A 103 -9.64 7.68 -21.64
CA ILE A 103 -9.64 9.17 -21.62
C ILE A 103 -9.42 9.79 -23.01
N GLN A 104 -8.78 9.07 -23.95
CA GLN A 104 -8.37 9.55 -25.28
C GLN A 104 -7.40 10.74 -25.28
#